data_AF-A0A6J8BAG6-F1
#
_entry.id   AF-A0A6J8BAG6-F1
#
_cell.length_a   1.000
_cell.length_b   1.000
_cell.length_c   1.000
_cell.angle_alpha   90.00
_cell.angle_beta   90.00
_cell.angle_gamma   90.00
#
_symmetry.space_group_name_H-M   'P 1'
#
loop_
_entity.id
_entity.type
_entity.pdbx_description
1 polymer ?
#
loop_
_entity_poly.entity_id
_entity_poly.type
_entity_poly.pdbx_seq_one_letter_code
_entity_poly.pdbx_strand_id
1 'polypeptide(L)'
;MGISDESTRNEKQYEHGIICKECFEINEQLLNVNIRPIEKASDVQKGNIIRYSYWNLWHDAVILDIKDADNSHVTCYIAHYAFCGIFSHRKIKREELRVYFDGSFKILEYGPPDYNVYDVETVIERASGRLGEQQFIFFSNDSSHFSRWCKLKREKATVEDRL
;
A
#
# COMPACT_ATOMS: atom_id res chain seq x y z
N MET A 1 13.61 -8.88 6.03
CA MET A 1 12.55 -8.12 6.73
C MET A 1 11.47 -7.82 5.72
N GLY A 2 10.51 -8.72 5.58
CA GLY A 2 9.54 -8.53 4.52
C GLY A 2 8.40 -9.53 4.49
N ILE A 3 7.16 -9.04 4.67
CA ILE A 3 5.90 -9.78 4.88
C ILE A 3 5.96 -10.61 6.17
N SER A 4 7.10 -11.24 6.45
CA SER A 4 7.52 -11.87 7.71
C SER A 4 7.69 -10.93 8.92
N ASP A 5 7.22 -9.68 8.85
CA ASP A 5 7.24 -8.75 9.99
C ASP A 5 5.83 -8.24 10.29
N GLU A 6 5.02 -7.96 9.26
CA GLU A 6 3.67 -7.43 9.47
C GLU A 6 2.69 -8.47 10.02
N SER A 7 2.75 -9.73 9.55
CA SER A 7 1.92 -10.82 10.11
C SER A 7 2.35 -11.17 11.54
N THR A 8 3.65 -11.38 11.78
CA THR A 8 4.19 -11.60 13.14
C THR A 8 3.91 -10.43 14.09
N ARG A 9 3.87 -9.19 13.58
CA ARG A 9 3.47 -8.01 14.35
C ARG A 9 1.98 -8.04 14.66
N ASN A 10 1.13 -8.39 13.70
CA ASN A 10 -0.31 -8.52 13.88
C ASN A 10 -0.62 -9.53 15.00
N GLU A 11 0.03 -10.69 14.97
CA GLU A 11 -0.05 -11.72 16.02
C GLU A 11 0.33 -11.15 17.39
N LYS A 12 1.52 -10.54 17.52
CA LYS A 12 1.99 -9.96 18.80
C LYS A 12 1.08 -8.84 19.32
N GLN A 13 0.54 -8.00 18.44
CA GLN A 13 -0.38 -6.94 18.84
C GLN A 13 -1.69 -7.51 19.39
N TYR A 14 -2.17 -8.60 18.79
CA TYR A 14 -3.36 -9.30 19.29
C TYR A 14 -3.09 -10.02 20.62
N GLU A 15 -1.99 -10.76 20.71
CA GLU A 15 -1.55 -11.45 21.94
C GLU A 15 -1.38 -10.50 23.13
N HIS A 16 -0.90 -9.28 22.88
CA HIS A 16 -0.73 -8.25 23.91
C HIS A 16 -1.97 -7.37 24.14
N GLY A 17 -3.11 -7.67 23.50
CA GLY A 17 -4.35 -6.92 23.67
C GLY A 17 -4.32 -5.48 23.13
N ILE A 18 -3.38 -5.17 22.23
CA ILE A 18 -3.26 -3.85 21.59
C ILE A 18 -4.36 -3.66 20.54
N ILE A 19 -4.71 -4.74 19.83
CA ILE A 19 -5.79 -4.76 18.84
C ILE A 19 -6.84 -5.80 19.23
N CYS A 20 -8.10 -5.55 18.89
CA CYS A 20 -9.17 -6.53 19.11
C CYS A 20 -9.14 -7.66 18.06
N LYS A 21 -9.91 -8.72 18.31
CA LYS A 21 -10.01 -9.89 17.41
C LYS A 21 -10.43 -9.50 15.98
N GLU A 22 -11.41 -8.62 15.85
CA GLU A 22 -11.86 -8.13 14.54
C GLU A 22 -10.74 -7.39 13.78
N CYS A 23 -9.98 -6.53 14.48
CA CYS A 23 -8.82 -5.86 13.87
C CYS A 23 -7.74 -6.85 13.44
N PHE A 24 -7.49 -7.89 14.24
CA PHE A 24 -6.54 -8.95 13.90
C PHE A 24 -6.97 -9.70 12.63
N GLU A 25 -8.24 -10.12 12.55
CA GLU A 25 -8.79 -10.85 11.39
C GLU A 25 -8.81 -9.99 10.11
N ILE A 26 -9.18 -8.70 10.22
CA ILE A 26 -9.11 -7.76 9.10
C ILE A 26 -7.67 -7.62 8.62
N ASN A 27 -6.70 -7.48 9.52
CA ASN A 27 -5.30 -7.38 9.14
C ASN A 27 -4.80 -8.65 8.44
N GLU A 28 -5.17 -9.84 8.94
CA GLU A 28 -4.83 -11.11 8.28
C GLU A 28 -5.42 -11.18 6.86
N GLN A 29 -6.68 -10.79 6.68
CA GLN A 29 -7.30 -10.70 5.36
C GLN A 29 -6.50 -9.75 4.45
N LEU A 30 -6.19 -8.53 4.92
CA LEU A 30 -5.43 -7.53 4.16
C LEU A 30 -4.01 -7.97 3.79
N LEU A 31 -3.41 -8.87 4.57
CA LEU A 31 -2.09 -9.44 4.34
C LEU A 31 -2.11 -10.61 3.35
N ASN A 32 -3.23 -11.33 3.28
CA ASN A 32 -3.42 -12.45 2.36
C ASN A 32 -3.97 -12.02 0.99
N VAL A 33 -3.68 -10.79 0.57
CA VAL A 33 -3.99 -10.30 -0.78
C VAL A 33 -3.18 -11.07 -1.82
N ASN A 34 -3.74 -11.28 -3.01
CA ASN A 34 -2.95 -11.83 -4.11
C ASN A 34 -1.83 -10.85 -4.50
N ILE A 35 -0.60 -11.38 -4.60
CA ILE A 35 0.58 -10.63 -4.99
C ILE A 35 1.20 -11.31 -6.20
N ARG A 36 1.29 -10.58 -7.30
CA ARG A 36 1.90 -11.08 -8.53
C ARG A 36 3.02 -10.17 -9.04
N PRO A 37 4.03 -10.72 -9.73
CA PRO A 37 5.06 -9.90 -10.38
C PRO A 37 4.45 -9.01 -11.47
N ILE A 38 5.16 -7.92 -11.76
CA ILE A 38 4.90 -7.07 -12.92
C ILE A 38 5.77 -7.59 -14.06
N GLU A 39 5.14 -8.00 -15.16
CA GLU A 39 5.84 -8.65 -16.28
C GLU A 39 5.81 -7.81 -17.56
N LYS A 40 4.88 -6.86 -17.64
CA LYS A 40 4.70 -6.00 -18.82
C LYS A 40 4.02 -4.69 -18.47
N ALA A 41 4.12 -3.72 -19.37
CA ALA A 41 3.57 -2.38 -19.17
C ALA A 41 2.06 -2.36 -18.89
N SER A 42 1.30 -3.25 -19.54
CA SER A 42 -0.16 -3.32 -19.37
C SER A 42 -0.59 -3.73 -17.96
N ASP A 43 0.32 -4.30 -17.16
CA ASP A 43 0.03 -4.68 -15.78
C ASP A 43 -0.04 -3.44 -14.88
N VAL A 44 0.64 -2.35 -15.25
CA VAL A 44 0.76 -1.12 -14.46
C VAL A 44 -0.37 -0.17 -14.83
N GLN A 45 -1.24 0.13 -13.88
CA GLN A 45 -2.35 1.08 -14.06
C GLN A 45 -2.38 2.11 -12.94
N LYS A 46 -2.98 3.28 -13.24
CA LYS A 46 -3.25 4.29 -12.21
C LYS A 46 -4.12 3.70 -11.10
N GLY A 47 -3.84 4.09 -9.86
CA GLY A 47 -4.53 3.57 -8.68
C GLY A 47 -4.20 2.12 -8.31
N ASN A 48 -3.23 1.48 -8.98
CA ASN A 48 -2.64 0.24 -8.49
C ASN A 48 -1.74 0.50 -7.28
N ILE A 49 -1.65 -0.49 -6.40
CA ILE A 49 -0.64 -0.54 -5.35
C ILE A 49 0.48 -1.45 -5.81
N ILE A 50 1.72 -0.95 -5.76
CA ILE A 50 2.92 -1.72 -6.06
C ILE A 50 3.76 -1.92 -4.81
N ARG A 51 4.45 -3.05 -4.75
CA ARG A 51 5.38 -3.43 -3.69
C ARG A 51 6.76 -3.71 -4.26
N TYR A 52 7.78 -3.16 -3.60
CA TYR A 52 9.19 -3.32 -4.00
C TYR A 52 10.12 -3.19 -2.81
N SER A 53 11.40 -3.53 -3.00
CA SER A 53 12.42 -3.36 -1.96
C SER A 53 12.88 -1.90 -1.93
N TYR A 54 12.77 -1.26 -0.78
CA TYR A 54 13.25 0.09 -0.51
C TYR A 54 14.08 0.07 0.77
N TRP A 55 15.39 0.31 0.67
CA TRP A 55 16.32 0.21 1.80
C TRP A 55 16.27 -1.15 2.54
N ASN A 56 16.21 -2.26 1.78
CA ASN A 56 16.10 -3.64 2.30
C ASN A 56 14.82 -3.94 3.10
N LEU A 57 13.78 -3.12 2.94
CA LEU A 57 12.45 -3.31 3.50
C LEU A 57 11.43 -3.36 2.36
N TRP A 58 10.37 -4.15 2.51
CA TRP A 58 9.24 -4.03 1.59
C TRP A 58 8.57 -2.68 1.77
N HIS A 59 8.19 -2.09 0.65
CA HIS A 59 7.63 -0.76 0.59
C HIS A 59 6.52 -0.72 -0.43
N ASP A 60 5.40 -0.13 -0.04
CA ASP A 60 4.21 -0.04 -0.86
C ASP A 60 4.02 1.40 -1.37
N ALA A 61 3.52 1.54 -2.59
CA ALA A 61 3.25 2.83 -3.20
C ALA A 61 1.99 2.78 -4.08
N VAL A 62 1.30 3.92 -4.19
CA VAL A 62 0.16 4.09 -5.09
C VAL A 62 0.63 4.72 -6.39
N ILE A 63 0.27 4.15 -7.53
CA ILE A 63 0.56 4.74 -8.84
C ILE A 63 -0.43 5.88 -9.11
N LEU A 64 0.09 7.10 -9.26
CA LEU A 64 -0.69 8.29 -9.56
C LEU A 64 -0.87 8.46 -11.07
N ASP A 65 0.19 8.24 -11.85
CA ASP A 65 0.20 8.51 -13.28
C ASP A 65 1.28 7.69 -13.99
N ILE A 66 1.13 7.49 -15.29
CA ILE A 66 2.07 6.75 -16.14
C ILE A 66 2.71 7.75 -17.10
N LYS A 67 4.04 7.84 -17.08
CA LYS A 67 4.80 8.80 -17.89
C LYS A 67 5.17 8.21 -19.25
N ASP A 68 5.79 7.04 -19.23
CA ASP A 68 6.23 6.32 -20.42
C ASP A 68 6.39 4.82 -20.10
N ALA A 69 6.46 4.01 -21.15
CA ALA A 69 6.65 2.57 -21.04
C ALA A 69 7.44 2.05 -22.25
N ASP A 70 8.28 1.05 -21.99
CA ASP A 70 8.92 0.24 -23.02
C ASP A 70 8.80 -1.26 -22.70
N ASN A 71 9.57 -2.09 -23.40
CA ASN A 71 9.51 -3.56 -23.26
C ASN A 71 10.19 -4.09 -21.98
N SER A 72 10.87 -3.24 -21.21
CA SER A 72 11.66 -3.59 -20.04
C SER A 72 11.21 -2.90 -18.76
N HIS A 73 10.56 -1.74 -18.86
CA HIS A 73 10.07 -0.99 -17.71
C HIS A 73 8.91 -0.04 -18.04
N VAL A 74 8.23 0.40 -16.99
CA VAL A 74 7.33 1.57 -16.99
C VAL A 74 7.90 2.65 -16.10
N THR A 75 7.94 3.89 -16.57
CA THR A 75 8.18 5.07 -15.73
C THR A 75 6.84 5.63 -15.28
N CYS A 76 6.63 5.72 -13.96
CA CYS A 76 5.39 6.22 -13.39
C CYS A 76 5.64 7.23 -12.27
N TYR A 77 4.62 8.03 -11.96
CA TYR A 77 4.58 8.84 -10.75
C TYR A 77 3.87 8.08 -9.65
N ILE A 78 4.50 7.98 -8.49
CA ILE A 78 3.95 7.28 -7.33
C ILE A 78 3.74 8.22 -6.14
N ALA A 79 2.80 7.88 -5.27
CA ALA A 79 2.69 8.41 -3.91
C ALA A 79 3.15 7.36 -2.91
N HIS A 80 4.06 7.72 -2.01
CA HIS A 80 4.55 6.84 -0.94
C HIS A 80 5.19 7.63 0.20
N TYR A 81 5.34 7.02 1.38
CA TYR A 81 6.15 7.57 2.46
C TYR A 81 7.64 7.48 2.13
N ALA A 82 8.22 8.56 1.63
CA ALA A 82 9.63 8.61 1.28
C ALA A 82 10.54 8.77 2.51
N PHE A 83 11.67 8.09 2.50
CA PHE A 83 12.74 8.37 3.45
C PHE A 83 13.41 9.70 3.07
N CYS A 84 13.48 10.65 4.01
CA CYS A 84 13.95 12.01 3.76
C CYS A 84 15.29 12.32 4.45
N GLY A 85 16.03 11.29 4.87
CA GLY A 85 17.32 11.40 5.55
C GLY A 85 17.24 11.10 7.06
N ILE A 86 18.41 10.93 7.69
CA ILE A 86 18.56 10.45 9.08
C ILE A 86 17.98 11.44 10.11
N PHE A 87 17.86 12.73 9.75
CA PHE A 87 17.32 13.79 10.61
C PHE A 87 15.97 14.34 10.13
N SER A 88 15.31 13.65 9.21
CA SER A 88 14.03 14.08 8.65
C SER A 88 12.94 13.07 8.94
N HIS A 89 11.76 13.57 9.26
CA HIS A 89 10.56 12.75 9.27
C HIS A 89 10.27 12.25 7.86
N ARG A 90 9.85 10.98 7.76
CA ARG A 90 9.31 10.44 6.51
C ARG A 90 8.06 11.22 6.15
N LYS A 91 7.90 11.53 4.87
CA LYS A 91 6.74 12.26 4.38
C LYS A 91 6.20 11.64 3.11
N ILE A 92 4.90 11.79 2.88
CA ILE A 92 4.31 11.33 1.63
C ILE A 92 4.80 12.24 0.51
N LYS A 93 5.39 11.66 -0.54
CA LYS A 93 5.87 12.39 -1.70
C LYS A 93 5.31 11.81 -2.99
N ARG A 94 5.22 12.69 -3.99
CA ARG A 94 5.14 12.32 -5.39
C ARG A 94 6.57 12.13 -5.91
N GLU A 95 6.92 10.92 -6.31
CA GLU A 95 8.24 10.62 -6.89
C GLU A 95 8.09 9.89 -8.22
N GLU A 96 9.06 10.08 -9.11
CA GLU A 96 9.19 9.30 -10.34
C GLU A 96 9.86 7.97 -10.02
N LEU A 97 9.27 6.87 -10.47
CA LEU A 97 9.76 5.52 -10.23
C LEU A 97 9.81 4.76 -11.55
N ARG A 98 10.92 4.05 -11.78
CA ARG A 98 11.04 3.06 -12.86
C ARG A 98 10.72 1.69 -12.32
N VAL A 99 9.68 1.08 -12.89
CA VAL A 99 9.18 -0.24 -12.54
C VAL A 99 9.67 -1.22 -13.59
N TYR A 100 10.69 -2.03 -13.27
CA TYR A 100 11.27 -3.02 -14.17
C TYR A 100 10.46 -4.34 -14.18
N PHE A 101 10.48 -5.04 -15.32
CA PHE A 101 9.81 -6.33 -15.51
C PHE A 101 10.71 -7.54 -15.18
N ASP A 102 11.53 -7.43 -14.13
CA ASP A 102 12.49 -8.45 -13.70
C ASP A 102 12.05 -9.18 -12.41
N GLY A 103 10.82 -8.92 -11.95
CA GLY A 103 10.27 -9.45 -10.71
C GLY A 103 10.61 -8.67 -9.45
N SER A 104 11.38 -7.57 -9.53
CA SER A 104 11.68 -6.72 -8.37
C SER A 104 10.47 -5.93 -7.88
N PHE A 105 9.46 -5.75 -8.76
CA PHE A 105 8.20 -5.09 -8.46
C PHE A 105 7.03 -6.05 -8.56
N LYS A 106 6.07 -5.87 -7.65
CA LYS A 106 4.86 -6.69 -7.56
C LYS A 106 3.62 -5.81 -7.45
N ILE A 107 2.49 -6.26 -7.98
CA ILE A 107 1.18 -5.63 -7.77
C ILE A 107 0.47 -6.33 -6.61
N LEU A 108 -0.18 -5.53 -5.76
CA LEU A 108 -1.11 -6.00 -4.74
C LEU A 108 -2.53 -5.89 -5.29
N GLU A 109 -3.18 -7.03 -5.51
CA GLU A 109 -4.48 -7.10 -6.18
C GLU A 109 -5.64 -6.99 -5.19
N TYR A 110 -5.87 -5.76 -4.73
CA TYR A 110 -7.12 -5.43 -4.03
C TYR A 110 -8.22 -5.19 -5.05
N GLY A 111 -9.18 -6.11 -5.13
CA GLY A 111 -10.37 -5.99 -5.98
C GLY A 111 -11.50 -6.94 -5.58
N PRO A 112 -12.68 -6.80 -6.20
CA PRO A 112 -13.81 -7.69 -5.96
C PRO A 112 -13.51 -9.14 -6.39
N PRO A 113 -14.12 -10.15 -5.75
CA PRO A 113 -15.11 -10.02 -4.67
C PRO A 113 -14.49 -9.80 -3.28
N ASP A 114 -13.19 -10.03 -3.12
CA ASP A 114 -12.54 -10.10 -1.80
C ASP A 114 -12.40 -8.75 -1.10
N TYR A 115 -12.38 -7.66 -1.88
CA TYR A 115 -12.20 -6.30 -1.37
C TYR A 115 -13.14 -5.30 -2.02
N ASN A 116 -13.73 -4.45 -1.17
CA ASN A 116 -14.43 -3.27 -1.61
C ASN A 116 -13.44 -2.11 -1.84
N VAL A 117 -13.32 -1.66 -3.08
CA VAL A 117 -12.31 -0.67 -3.49
C VAL A 117 -12.93 0.62 -4.01
N TYR A 118 -12.20 1.73 -3.85
CA TYR A 118 -12.46 2.98 -4.54
C TYR A 118 -12.14 2.87 -6.05
N ASP A 119 -12.86 3.64 -6.86
CA ASP A 119 -12.52 3.91 -8.26
C ASP A 119 -11.16 4.61 -8.36
N VAL A 120 -10.57 4.55 -9.55
CA VAL A 120 -9.19 5.01 -9.80
C VAL A 120 -9.04 6.49 -9.45
N GLU A 121 -10.00 7.32 -9.84
CA GLU A 121 -10.01 8.76 -9.61
C GLU A 121 -9.99 9.06 -8.11
N THR A 122 -10.86 8.41 -7.34
CA THR A 122 -10.92 8.56 -5.88
C THR A 122 -9.63 8.07 -5.22
N VAL A 123 -9.02 6.97 -5.69
CA VAL A 123 -7.72 6.50 -5.15
C VAL A 123 -6.64 7.54 -5.35
N ILE A 124 -6.56 8.14 -6.55
CA ILE A 124 -5.57 9.17 -6.88
C ILE A 124 -5.82 10.44 -6.07
N GLU A 125 -7.07 10.88 -5.93
CA GLU A 125 -7.45 12.04 -5.13
C GLU A 125 -7.01 11.85 -3.67
N ARG A 126 -7.33 10.70 -3.07
CA ARG A 126 -6.93 10.34 -1.70
C ARG A 126 -5.43 10.34 -1.51
N ALA A 127 -4.68 9.75 -2.45
CA ALA A 127 -3.23 9.72 -2.40
C ALA A 127 -2.62 11.12 -2.54
N SER A 128 -3.14 11.92 -3.45
CA SER A 128 -2.67 13.30 -3.73
C SER A 128 -3.00 14.25 -2.58
N GLY A 129 -4.16 14.09 -1.94
CA GLY A 129 -4.60 14.92 -0.81
C GLY A 129 -3.75 14.78 0.45
N ARG A 130 -2.93 13.71 0.56
CA ARG A 130 -2.01 13.48 1.69
C ARG A 130 -0.54 13.80 1.37
N LEU A 131 -0.24 14.33 0.18
CA LEU A 131 1.12 14.73 -0.16
C LEU A 131 1.68 15.74 0.86
N GLY A 132 2.91 15.52 1.31
CA GLY A 132 3.59 16.34 2.31
C GLY A 132 3.33 15.93 3.76
N GLU A 133 2.36 15.06 4.03
CA GLU A 133 2.05 14.60 5.39
C GLU A 133 3.25 13.88 6.04
N GLN A 134 3.53 14.20 7.31
CA GLN A 134 4.67 13.68 8.08
C GLN A 134 4.28 12.77 9.25
N GLN A 135 3.08 12.18 9.22
CA GLN A 135 2.55 11.36 10.31
C GLN A 135 3.05 9.90 10.25
N PHE A 136 4.22 9.65 9.67
CA PHE A 136 4.75 8.30 9.55
C PHE A 136 4.96 7.67 10.93
N ILE A 137 4.35 6.51 11.15
CA ILE A 137 4.57 5.69 12.33
C ILE A 137 4.88 4.29 11.84
N PHE A 138 6.08 3.80 12.14
CA PHE A 138 6.64 2.56 11.59
C PHE A 138 5.74 1.32 11.80
N PHE A 139 4.82 1.37 12.77
CA PHE A 139 3.94 0.25 13.14
C PHE A 139 2.44 0.55 13.02
N SER A 140 2.02 1.71 12.51
CA SER A 140 0.59 2.06 12.41
C SER A 140 0.21 3.04 11.30
N ASN A 141 1.19 3.75 10.71
CA ASN A 141 0.98 4.64 9.57
C ASN A 141 2.23 4.61 8.68
N ASP A 142 2.51 3.43 8.14
CA ASP A 142 3.62 3.18 7.22
C ASP A 142 3.15 3.22 5.76
N SER A 143 4.01 2.77 4.83
CA SER A 143 3.70 2.74 3.40
C SER A 143 2.55 1.80 3.02
N SER A 144 2.40 0.66 3.70
CA SER A 144 1.33 -0.31 3.41
C SER A 144 -0.01 0.24 3.89
N HIS A 145 -0.03 0.82 5.10
CA HIS A 145 -1.22 1.45 5.66
C HIS A 145 -1.71 2.61 4.80
N PHE A 146 -0.79 3.49 4.37
CA PHE A 146 -1.12 4.58 3.47
C PHE A 146 -1.72 4.07 2.15
N SER A 147 -1.05 3.13 1.50
CA SER A 147 -1.49 2.63 0.19
C SER A 147 -2.85 1.94 0.27
N ARG A 148 -3.05 1.08 1.28
CA ARG A 148 -4.33 0.42 1.55
C ARG A 148 -5.42 1.43 1.88
N TRP A 149 -5.14 2.44 2.70
CA TRP A 149 -6.10 3.52 3.01
C TRP A 149 -6.54 4.27 1.75
N CYS A 150 -5.65 4.48 0.78
CA CYS A 150 -6.03 5.09 -0.49
C CYS A 150 -6.98 4.21 -1.30
N LYS A 151 -6.78 2.88 -1.30
CA LYS A 151 -7.48 1.93 -2.18
C LYS A 151 -8.79 1.38 -1.63
N LEU A 152 -8.85 1.07 -0.34
CA LEU A 152 -9.92 0.28 0.27
C LEU A 152 -11.02 1.16 0.85
N LYS A 153 -12.27 0.76 0.63
CA LYS A 153 -13.42 1.32 1.35
C LYS A 153 -13.53 0.62 2.69
N ARG A 154 -13.65 1.39 3.78
CA ARG A 154 -14.11 0.83 5.05
C ARG A 154 -15.62 0.72 4.94
N GLU A 155 -16.17 -0.48 5.04
CA GLU A 155 -17.59 -0.64 5.28
C GLU A 155 -17.88 0.00 6.64
N LYS A 156 -18.84 0.93 6.68
CA LYS A 156 -19.32 1.43 7.97
C LYS A 156 -20.02 0.24 8.63
N ALA A 157 -19.59 -0.15 9.82
CA ALA A 157 -20.37 -1.04 10.65
C ALA A 157 -21.80 -0.48 10.70
N THR A 158 -22.75 -1.26 10.18
CA THR A 158 -24.16 -0.96 10.31
C THR A 158 -24.49 -0.95 11.80
N VAL A 159 -25.26 0.04 12.24
CA VAL A 159 -25.61 0.25 13.65
C VAL A 159 -26.33 -0.97 14.27
N GLU A 160 -26.81 -1.89 13.44
CA GLU A 160 -27.49 -3.13 13.82
C GLU A 160 -26.56 -4.20 14.43
N ASP A 161 -25.23 -4.11 14.26
CA ASP A 161 -24.28 -5.09 14.83
C ASP A 161 -23.85 -4.76 16.28
N ARG A 162 -24.51 -3.79 16.92
CA ARG A 162 -24.19 -3.32 18.29
C ARG A 162 -25.35 -3.42 19.28
N LEU A 163 -26.35 -4.25 19.01
CA LEU A 163 -27.46 -4.54 19.93
C LEU A 163 -27.52 -6.02 20.30
#